data_AF-A0AAX4P984-F1
#
_entry.id   AF-A0AAX4P984-F1
#
_cell.length_a   1.000
_cell.length_b   1.000
_cell.length_c   1.000
_cell.angle_alpha   90.00
_cell.angle_beta   90.00
_cell.angle_gamma   90.00
#
_symmetry.space_group_name_H-M   'P 1'
#
loop_
_entity.id
_entity.type
_entity.pdbx_description
1 polymer ?
#
loop_
_entity_poly.entity_id
_entity_poly.type
_entity_poly.pdbx_seq_one_letter_code
_entity_poly.pdbx_strand_id
1 'polypeptide(L)'
;MRTVQSAKRCTGHQARVAAQGCRGQVSSRSKGGARPLSSVASSALRGSAVRCEAAAGSRSHGNGRVLSVVVVAQDLNEVTVSDTKKKFLEAYPKPIPALYSTIVQELLVQHHLIKFGAKFEYDKVYALGFLSVYDGIMESFPGDNQGEILEAFCGALGTDLAQLRRDAEEVEQWASSCDGASSVSADASGSPLQQELSQYASSFESRKKVYNKFFGVGMFRVLELAKCTDPASLESFTTSLNVPLTRVTSDLATYKGMLTKMTKAKELMQEIIEEQRKKSEQRAAEKAQASASNGELPNGGAAAST
;
A
#
# COMPACT_ATOMS: atom_id res chain seq x y z
N MET A 1 3.66 -65.82 26.30
CA MET A 1 2.27 -66.34 26.38
C MET A 1 1.37 -65.40 25.59
N ARG A 2 0.68 -65.97 24.57
CA ARG A 2 -0.61 -65.55 23.96
C ARG A 2 -0.66 -64.13 23.33
N THR A 3 -0.43 -63.91 22.04
CA THR A 3 -1.09 -64.32 20.77
C THR A 3 -2.42 -63.59 20.45
N VAL A 4 -2.53 -63.19 19.16
CA VAL A 4 -3.70 -62.92 18.28
C VAL A 4 -4.66 -61.76 18.63
N GLN A 5 -5.29 -61.00 17.71
CA GLN A 5 -5.69 -61.12 16.28
C GLN A 5 -6.16 -59.71 15.86
N SER A 6 -5.76 -59.07 14.75
CA SER A 6 -6.14 -59.25 13.33
C SER A 6 -7.64 -59.16 12.99
N ALA A 7 -8.04 -58.14 12.20
CA ALA A 7 -9.01 -58.19 11.07
C ALA A 7 -9.25 -56.75 10.50
N LYS A 8 -8.82 -56.45 9.26
CA LYS A 8 -9.58 -56.45 7.96
C LYS A 8 -10.54 -55.26 7.81
N ARG A 9 -10.79 -54.64 6.65
CA ARG A 9 -10.26 -54.52 5.26
C ARG A 9 -11.35 -53.70 4.50
N CYS A 10 -11.02 -53.17 3.31
CA CYS A 10 -11.89 -52.64 2.24
C CYS A 10 -12.13 -51.12 2.30
N THR A 11 -12.09 -50.32 1.23
CA THR A 11 -11.94 -50.43 -0.24
C THR A 11 -11.82 -48.95 -0.70
N GLY A 12 -10.92 -48.49 -1.58
CA GLY A 12 -10.72 -48.90 -2.95
C GLY A 12 -11.78 -48.30 -3.89
N HIS A 13 -11.65 -47.01 -4.27
CA HIS A 13 -12.28 -46.48 -5.50
C HIS A 13 -11.41 -45.39 -6.13
N GLN A 14 -10.80 -45.75 -7.25
CA GLN A 14 -10.24 -44.83 -8.23
C GLN A 14 -11.39 -44.26 -9.06
N ALA A 15 -11.43 -42.95 -9.28
CA ALA A 15 -12.23 -42.34 -10.33
C ALA A 15 -11.30 -41.90 -11.46
N ARG A 16 -11.55 -42.49 -12.62
CA ARG A 16 -10.74 -42.45 -13.84
C ARG A 16 -11.18 -41.29 -14.73
N VAL A 17 -10.19 -40.63 -15.31
CA VAL A 17 -10.25 -39.64 -16.39
C VAL A 17 -11.06 -40.17 -17.59
N ALA A 18 -11.94 -39.32 -18.15
CA ALA A 18 -12.49 -39.49 -19.49
C ALA A 18 -12.49 -38.14 -20.23
N ALA A 19 -11.57 -38.04 -21.19
CA ALA A 19 -11.56 -37.03 -22.23
C ALA A 19 -12.02 -37.70 -23.54
N GLN A 20 -12.91 -37.03 -24.29
CA GLN A 20 -12.97 -36.92 -25.76
C GLN A 20 -14.40 -36.73 -26.27
N GLY A 21 -14.57 -35.81 -27.23
CA GLY A 21 -15.81 -35.69 -27.99
C GLY A 21 -15.94 -34.42 -28.81
N CYS A 22 -15.01 -34.16 -29.73
CA CYS A 22 -15.18 -33.16 -30.79
C CYS A 22 -16.42 -33.51 -31.65
N ARG A 23 -17.29 -32.52 -31.89
CA ARG A 23 -18.08 -32.46 -33.13
C ARG A 23 -18.32 -30.99 -33.49
N GLY A 24 -17.70 -30.58 -34.60
CA GLY A 24 -17.95 -29.28 -35.19
C GLY A 24 -19.29 -29.24 -35.92
N GLN A 25 -19.78 -28.02 -36.12
CA GLN A 25 -20.51 -27.70 -37.34
C GLN A 25 -20.23 -26.25 -37.73
N VAL A 26 -19.57 -26.13 -38.88
CA VAL A 26 -19.47 -24.92 -39.69
C VAL A 26 -20.82 -24.77 -40.40
N SER A 27 -21.39 -23.57 -40.38
CA SER A 27 -22.21 -23.12 -41.51
C SER A 27 -22.07 -21.61 -41.70
N SER A 28 -21.49 -21.31 -42.85
CA SER A 28 -21.30 -20.01 -43.44
C SER A 28 -22.60 -19.52 -44.07
N ARG A 29 -22.89 -18.22 -43.96
CA ARG A 29 -23.41 -17.48 -45.12
C ARG A 29 -23.15 -15.99 -45.02
N SER A 30 -22.56 -15.51 -46.10
CA SER A 30 -22.20 -14.14 -46.40
C SER A 30 -23.36 -13.34 -47.01
N LYS A 31 -23.14 -12.02 -47.00
CA LYS A 31 -23.64 -10.90 -47.84
C LYS A 31 -24.17 -9.82 -46.88
N GLY A 32 -23.56 -8.65 -46.73
CA GLY A 32 -22.93 -7.80 -47.74
C GLY A 32 -23.92 -6.67 -48.08
N GLY A 33 -23.63 -5.43 -47.68
CA GLY A 33 -24.45 -4.27 -48.07
C GLY A 33 -24.30 -3.02 -47.21
N ALA A 34 -23.43 -2.11 -47.68
CA ALA A 34 -23.54 -0.65 -47.69
C ALA A 34 -23.79 0.16 -46.39
N ARG A 35 -22.88 1.10 -46.15
CA ARG A 35 -23.09 2.33 -45.36
C ARG A 35 -24.16 3.21 -46.03
N PRO A 36 -24.78 4.14 -45.28
CA PRO A 36 -24.40 5.53 -45.50
C PRO A 36 -24.22 6.35 -44.22
N LEU A 37 -23.58 7.51 -44.42
CA LEU A 37 -23.35 8.59 -43.46
C LEU A 37 -24.62 9.47 -43.34
N SER A 38 -24.94 9.92 -42.13
CA SER A 38 -25.69 11.17 -41.83
C SER A 38 -25.44 11.49 -40.34
N SER A 39 -24.72 12.56 -40.01
CA SER A 39 -25.14 13.96 -39.81
C SER A 39 -26.12 14.19 -38.64
N VAL A 40 -25.56 14.78 -37.57
CA VAL A 40 -26.12 15.83 -36.70
C VAL A 40 -27.49 15.59 -36.05
N ALA A 41 -27.49 15.49 -34.72
CA ALA A 41 -28.37 16.28 -33.86
C ALA A 41 -27.90 16.23 -32.40
N SER A 42 -27.46 17.38 -31.90
CA SER A 42 -27.40 17.67 -30.46
C SER A 42 -28.81 17.69 -29.89
N SER A 43 -29.03 16.96 -28.80
CA SER A 43 -30.19 17.13 -27.90
C SER A 43 -29.64 17.04 -26.48
N ALA A 44 -29.33 18.19 -25.89
CA ALA A 44 -30.23 18.94 -25.02
C ALA A 44 -30.35 18.27 -23.64
N LEU A 45 -29.62 18.86 -22.70
CA LEU A 45 -29.74 18.74 -21.25
C LEU A 45 -31.22 18.73 -20.85
N ARG A 46 -31.66 17.63 -20.23
CA ARG A 46 -32.80 17.66 -19.31
C ARG A 46 -32.29 17.20 -17.95
N GLY A 47 -32.05 18.17 -17.08
CA GLY A 47 -31.86 17.91 -15.66
C GLY A 47 -33.14 17.27 -15.12
N SER A 48 -33.03 16.03 -14.66
CA SER A 48 -34.05 15.41 -13.83
C SER A 48 -34.02 16.10 -12.47
N ALA A 49 -34.96 17.01 -12.26
CA ALA A 49 -35.26 17.54 -10.94
C ALA A 49 -35.85 16.40 -10.10
N VAL A 50 -35.09 15.91 -9.12
CA VAL A 50 -35.58 15.01 -8.08
C VAL A 50 -36.56 15.80 -7.23
N ARG A 51 -37.85 15.46 -7.35
CA ARG A 51 -38.92 16.02 -6.53
C ARG A 51 -39.02 15.15 -5.26
N CYS A 52 -38.43 15.61 -4.16
CA CYS A 52 -38.71 15.05 -2.84
C CYS A 52 -40.04 15.61 -2.33
N GLU A 53 -41.06 14.77 -2.25
CA GLU A 53 -42.26 15.07 -1.46
C GLU A 53 -41.91 15.03 0.03
N ALA A 54 -41.94 16.20 0.67
CA ALA A 54 -41.88 16.33 2.11
C ALA A 54 -43.30 16.13 2.68
N ALA A 55 -43.53 15.01 3.35
CA ALA A 55 -44.73 14.79 4.13
C ALA A 55 -44.71 15.70 5.37
N ALA A 56 -45.77 16.52 5.49
CA ALA A 56 -46.00 17.39 6.62
C ALA A 56 -46.35 16.59 7.89
N GLY A 57 -45.71 16.91 9.01
CA GLY A 57 -45.99 16.26 10.29
C GLY A 57 -45.36 16.94 11.49
N SER A 58 -46.15 17.81 12.13
CA SER A 58 -46.10 18.25 13.53
C SER A 58 -45.02 19.23 14.02
N ARG A 59 -45.52 20.28 14.67
CA ARG A 59 -44.79 21.36 15.34
C ARG A 59 -44.30 20.88 16.72
N SER A 60 -43.04 21.11 17.03
CA SER A 60 -42.58 21.27 18.41
C SER A 60 -41.50 22.35 18.46
N HIS A 61 -41.70 23.35 19.32
CA HIS A 61 -40.76 24.43 19.58
C HIS A 61 -39.61 23.89 20.43
N GLY A 62 -38.42 23.80 19.85
CA GLY A 62 -37.16 23.60 20.55
C GLY A 62 -36.11 24.52 19.93
N ASN A 63 -35.67 25.53 20.67
CA ASN A 63 -34.67 26.50 20.23
C ASN A 63 -33.28 25.85 20.29
N GLY A 64 -32.95 25.02 19.30
CA GLY A 64 -31.63 24.42 19.11
C GLY A 64 -31.09 24.81 17.74
N ARG A 65 -29.98 25.56 17.69
CA ARG A 65 -29.25 25.84 16.45
C ARG A 65 -28.67 24.53 15.92
N VAL A 66 -29.32 23.92 14.94
CA VAL A 66 -28.76 22.78 14.21
C VAL A 66 -27.73 23.34 13.23
N LEU A 67 -26.44 23.16 13.56
CA LEU A 67 -25.36 23.39 12.61
C LEU A 67 -25.43 22.29 11.54
N SER A 68 -25.94 22.64 10.36
CA SER A 68 -25.86 21.78 9.19
C SER A 68 -24.39 21.72 8.76
N VAL A 69 -23.74 20.59 9.04
CA VAL A 69 -22.44 20.26 8.43
C VAL A 69 -22.73 19.95 6.97
N VAL A 70 -22.48 20.91 6.09
CA VAL A 70 -22.46 20.68 4.65
C VAL A 70 -21.21 19.86 4.35
N VAL A 71 -21.39 18.55 4.21
CA VAL A 71 -20.36 17.69 3.62
C VAL A 71 -20.34 18.02 2.14
N VAL A 72 -19.42 18.92 1.75
CA VAL A 72 -19.15 19.19 0.34
C VAL A 72 -18.61 17.90 -0.26
N ALA A 73 -19.36 17.29 -1.17
CA ALA A 73 -18.85 16.21 -2.00
C ALA A 73 -17.73 16.81 -2.87
N GLN A 74 -16.47 16.62 -2.47
CA GLN A 74 -15.33 16.98 -3.31
C GLN A 74 -15.39 16.14 -4.59
N ASP A 75 -15.29 16.79 -5.75
CA ASP A 75 -14.97 16.07 -6.98
C ASP A 75 -13.57 15.49 -6.81
N LEU A 76 -13.48 14.15 -6.83
CA LEU A 76 -12.23 13.43 -6.58
C LEU A 76 -11.14 13.79 -7.60
N ASN A 77 -11.51 14.35 -8.76
CA ASN A 77 -10.56 14.81 -9.78
C ASN A 77 -10.06 16.25 -9.56
N GLU A 78 -10.58 17.01 -8.58
CA GLU A 78 -10.12 18.37 -8.31
C GLU A 78 -8.74 18.42 -7.64
N VAL A 79 -8.39 17.41 -6.86
CA VAL A 79 -7.10 17.36 -6.16
C VAL A 79 -6.05 16.80 -7.11
N THR A 80 -5.05 17.61 -7.47
CA THR A 80 -3.96 17.15 -8.33
C THR A 80 -2.81 16.56 -7.51
N VAL A 81 -1.96 15.75 -8.16
CA VAL A 81 -0.71 15.24 -7.57
C VAL A 81 0.16 16.40 -7.06
N SER A 82 0.21 17.50 -7.80
CA SER A 82 0.96 18.71 -7.43
C SER A 82 0.43 19.33 -6.14
N ASP A 83 -0.90 19.36 -5.96
CA ASP A 83 -1.52 19.88 -4.73
C ASP A 83 -1.16 19.00 -3.52
N THR A 84 -1.24 17.69 -3.66
CA THR A 84 -0.83 16.76 -2.59
C THR A 84 0.65 16.91 -2.25
N LYS A 85 1.54 17.01 -3.25
CA LYS A 85 2.98 17.25 -3.01
C LYS A 85 3.23 18.57 -2.29
N LYS A 86 2.55 19.64 -2.72
CA LYS A 86 2.63 20.95 -2.09
C LYS A 86 2.22 20.88 -0.62
N LYS A 87 1.07 20.28 -0.32
CA LYS A 87 0.58 20.08 1.06
C LYS A 87 1.59 19.32 1.92
N PHE A 88 2.21 18.27 1.38
CA PHE A 88 3.25 17.52 2.09
C PHE A 88 4.46 18.38 2.45
N LEU A 89 4.99 19.16 1.50
CA LEU A 89 6.14 20.03 1.73
C LEU A 89 5.84 21.20 2.68
N GLU A 90 4.60 21.69 2.67
CA GLU A 90 4.12 22.71 3.62
C GLU A 90 3.97 22.14 5.03
N ALA A 91 3.46 20.91 5.16
CA ALA A 91 3.31 20.24 6.45
C ALA A 91 4.66 19.76 7.02
N TYR A 92 5.61 19.40 6.16
CA TYR A 92 6.94 18.93 6.55
C TYR A 92 8.05 19.70 5.82
N PRO A 93 8.46 20.88 6.33
CA PRO A 93 9.49 21.72 5.71
C PRO A 93 10.93 21.26 6.04
N LYS A 94 11.11 20.29 6.94
CA LYS A 94 12.42 19.81 7.38
C LYS A 94 13.10 18.98 6.26
N PRO A 95 14.43 19.03 6.12
CA PRO A 95 15.13 18.24 5.11
C PRO A 95 15.01 16.75 5.38
N ILE A 96 14.70 15.97 4.34
CA ILE A 96 14.74 14.50 4.34
C ILE A 96 15.98 14.06 3.57
N PRO A 97 16.76 13.08 4.04
CA PRO A 97 17.89 12.53 3.28
C PRO A 97 17.46 12.16 1.85
N ALA A 98 18.26 12.54 0.85
CA ALA A 98 17.87 12.54 -0.55
C ALA A 98 17.30 11.19 -1.06
N LEU A 99 17.89 10.07 -0.61
CA LEU A 99 17.43 8.71 -0.91
C LEU A 99 15.97 8.51 -0.48
N TYR A 100 15.66 8.85 0.77
CA TYR A 100 14.32 8.70 1.35
C TYR A 100 13.35 9.73 0.78
N SER A 101 13.80 10.98 0.57
CA SER A 101 12.96 12.03 -0.02
C SER A 101 12.39 11.61 -1.38
N THR A 102 13.22 10.99 -2.24
CA THR A 102 12.80 10.50 -3.56
C THR A 102 11.69 9.45 -3.41
N ILE A 103 11.90 8.47 -2.54
CA ILE A 103 10.99 7.33 -2.38
C ILE A 103 9.70 7.74 -1.68
N VAL A 104 9.76 8.59 -0.68
CA VAL A 104 8.57 9.15 -0.01
C VAL A 104 7.72 9.92 -1.00
N GLN A 105 8.34 10.76 -1.85
CA GLN A 105 7.60 11.49 -2.87
C GLN A 105 7.00 10.58 -3.95
N GLU A 106 7.72 9.55 -4.39
CA GLU A 106 7.18 8.54 -5.32
C GLU A 106 6.01 7.77 -4.68
N LEU A 107 6.15 7.38 -3.41
CA LEU A 107 5.08 6.70 -2.66
C LEU A 107 3.86 7.61 -2.50
N LEU A 108 4.07 8.91 -2.25
CA LEU A 108 3.02 9.91 -2.13
C LEU A 108 2.22 10.06 -3.44
N VAL A 109 2.91 10.10 -4.58
CA VAL A 109 2.26 10.12 -5.91
C VAL A 109 1.43 8.85 -6.11
N GLN A 110 2.00 7.69 -5.84
CA GLN A 110 1.31 6.41 -6.03
C GLN A 110 0.08 6.30 -5.11
N HIS A 111 0.19 6.73 -3.85
CA HIS A 111 -0.93 6.74 -2.91
C HIS A 111 -2.00 7.75 -3.34
N HIS A 112 -1.62 8.94 -3.82
CA HIS A 112 -2.56 9.91 -4.39
C HIS A 112 -3.38 9.28 -5.53
N LEU A 113 -2.73 8.65 -6.51
CA LEU A 113 -3.41 8.02 -7.64
C LEU A 113 -4.37 6.90 -7.21
N ILE A 114 -4.07 6.20 -6.12
CA ILE A 114 -4.95 5.19 -5.54
C ILE A 114 -6.13 5.86 -4.82
N LYS A 115 -5.86 6.79 -3.91
CA LYS A 115 -6.84 7.45 -3.03
C LYS A 115 -7.90 8.26 -3.79
N PHE A 116 -7.48 9.00 -4.81
CA PHE A 116 -8.36 9.84 -5.63
C PHE A 116 -8.86 9.12 -6.90
N GLY A 117 -8.51 7.84 -7.07
CA GLY A 117 -9.06 7.04 -8.15
C GLY A 117 -10.57 6.86 -8.03
N ALA A 118 -11.30 6.89 -9.16
CA ALA A 118 -12.77 6.88 -9.21
C ALA A 118 -13.47 5.71 -8.48
N LYS A 119 -12.75 4.62 -8.20
CA LYS A 119 -13.26 3.40 -7.55
C LYS A 119 -12.45 3.02 -6.31
N PHE A 120 -11.84 4.02 -5.67
CA PHE A 120 -11.21 3.85 -4.38
C PHE A 120 -12.28 3.59 -3.32
N GLU A 121 -12.10 2.51 -2.57
CA GLU A 121 -12.87 2.23 -1.37
C GLU A 121 -11.86 1.86 -0.29
N TYR A 122 -11.88 2.62 0.80
CA TYR A 122 -11.02 2.35 1.95
C TYR A 122 -11.38 1.00 2.57
N ASP A 123 -10.38 0.30 3.10
CA ASP A 123 -10.55 -0.95 3.83
C ASP A 123 -9.41 -1.16 4.82
N LYS A 124 -9.62 -2.04 5.80
CA LYS A 124 -8.64 -2.25 6.87
C LYS A 124 -7.38 -3.01 6.38
N VAL A 125 -7.51 -3.87 5.37
CA VAL A 125 -6.38 -4.60 4.77
C VAL A 125 -5.45 -3.64 4.01
N TYR A 126 -6.01 -2.65 3.33
CA TYR A 126 -5.31 -1.53 2.74
C TYR A 126 -4.53 -0.72 3.78
N ALA A 127 -5.15 -0.43 4.93
CA ALA A 127 -4.50 0.30 6.01
C ALA A 127 -3.25 -0.44 6.52
N LEU A 128 -3.42 -1.73 6.84
CA LEU A 128 -2.32 -2.60 7.23
C LEU A 128 -1.21 -2.65 6.18
N GLY A 129 -1.58 -2.83 4.91
CA GLY A 129 -0.62 -2.93 3.83
C GLY A 129 0.15 -1.64 3.58
N PHE A 130 -0.51 -0.47 3.64
CA PHE A 130 0.18 0.81 3.50
C PHE A 130 1.15 1.07 4.64
N LEU A 131 0.73 0.86 5.90
CA LEU A 131 1.61 1.04 7.06
C LEU A 131 2.80 0.06 6.98
N SER A 132 2.56 -1.20 6.62
CA SER A 132 3.65 -2.18 6.40
C SER A 132 4.67 -1.71 5.35
N VAL A 133 4.20 -1.13 4.24
CA VAL A 133 5.10 -0.56 3.21
C VAL A 133 5.89 0.62 3.76
N TYR A 134 5.22 1.52 4.47
CA TYR A 134 5.85 2.70 5.05
C TYR A 134 6.93 2.31 6.05
N ASP A 135 6.59 1.42 7.00
CA ASP A 135 7.49 0.95 8.04
C ASP A 135 8.69 0.19 7.45
N GLY A 136 8.46 -0.65 6.43
CA GLY A 136 9.55 -1.33 5.73
C GLY A 136 10.51 -0.39 4.99
N ILE A 137 10.00 0.70 4.39
CA ILE A 137 10.84 1.73 3.78
C ILE A 137 11.61 2.50 4.87
N MET A 138 10.94 2.81 5.98
CA MET A 138 11.46 3.67 7.03
C MET A 138 12.32 2.93 8.06
N GLU A 139 12.32 1.60 8.12
CA GLU A 139 13.02 0.77 9.12
C GLU A 139 14.46 1.24 9.40
N SER A 140 15.18 1.61 8.35
CA SER A 140 16.59 2.02 8.40
C SER A 140 16.82 3.53 8.30
N PHE A 141 15.77 4.33 8.41
CA PHE A 141 15.84 5.78 8.27
C PHE A 141 16.77 6.37 9.36
N PRO A 142 17.69 7.30 9.02
CA PRO A 142 18.74 7.74 9.92
C PRO A 142 18.29 8.75 11.01
N GLY A 143 17.06 9.26 10.94
CA GLY A 143 16.50 10.20 11.93
C GLY A 143 15.38 9.59 12.78
N ASP A 144 14.86 10.38 13.72
CA ASP A 144 13.79 10.03 14.64
C ASP A 144 12.40 10.58 14.22
N ASN A 145 12.37 11.37 13.15
CA ASN A 145 11.18 12.07 12.65
C ASN A 145 10.34 11.25 11.64
N GLN A 146 10.53 9.93 11.57
CA GLN A 146 9.72 9.04 10.71
C GLN A 146 8.22 9.19 10.98
N GLY A 147 7.84 9.37 12.25
CA GLY A 147 6.43 9.58 12.65
C GLY A 147 5.86 10.90 12.15
N GLU A 148 6.65 11.99 12.22
CA GLU A 148 6.25 13.31 11.71
C GLU A 148 6.10 13.30 10.18
N ILE A 149 7.00 12.61 9.48
CA ILE A 149 6.92 12.42 8.03
C ILE A 149 5.62 11.68 7.66
N LEU A 150 5.26 10.64 8.43
CA LEU A 150 4.03 9.88 8.20
C LEU A 150 2.79 10.73 8.44
N GLU A 151 2.79 11.53 9.50
CA GLU A 151 1.69 12.44 9.82
C GLU A 151 1.49 13.48 8.71
N ALA A 152 2.57 14.13 8.24
CA ALA A 152 2.50 15.05 7.11
C ALA A 152 2.06 14.35 5.82
N PHE A 153 2.52 13.12 5.58
CA PHE A 153 2.15 12.31 4.42
C PHE A 153 0.63 12.02 4.41
N CYS A 154 0.10 11.50 5.52
CA CYS A 154 -1.32 11.21 5.67
C CYS A 154 -2.16 12.49 5.60
N GLY A 155 -1.72 13.57 6.26
CA GLY A 155 -2.37 14.88 6.22
C GLY A 155 -2.47 15.46 4.80
N ALA A 156 -1.41 15.32 3.99
CA ALA A 156 -1.40 15.77 2.60
C ALA A 156 -2.44 15.06 1.72
N LEU A 157 -2.78 13.81 2.06
CA LEU A 157 -3.79 12.99 1.40
C LEU A 157 -5.19 13.14 2.01
N GLY A 158 -5.32 13.88 3.11
CA GLY A 158 -6.58 13.97 3.88
C GLY A 158 -6.97 12.64 4.54
N THR A 159 -5.98 11.80 4.87
CA THR A 159 -6.19 10.52 5.55
C THR A 159 -5.96 10.69 7.06
N ASP A 160 -6.89 10.20 7.88
CA ASP A 160 -6.71 10.15 9.34
C ASP A 160 -5.72 9.04 9.71
N LEU A 161 -4.51 9.44 10.15
CA LEU A 161 -3.47 8.51 10.58
C LEU A 161 -3.89 7.71 11.83
N ALA A 162 -4.70 8.30 12.72
CA ALA A 162 -5.15 7.60 13.92
C ALA A 162 -6.13 6.48 13.57
N GLN A 163 -7.06 6.71 12.63
CA GLN A 163 -7.90 5.66 12.07
C GLN A 163 -7.07 4.58 11.38
N LEU A 164 -6.13 4.99 10.52
CA LEU A 164 -5.29 4.06 9.76
C LEU A 164 -4.53 3.08 10.68
N ARG A 165 -3.98 3.60 11.79
CA ARG A 165 -3.27 2.78 12.80
C ARG A 165 -4.21 1.83 13.55
N ARG A 166 -5.37 2.32 14.01
CA ARG A 166 -6.36 1.49 14.72
C ARG A 166 -6.87 0.35 13.85
N ASP A 167 -7.23 0.66 12.61
CA ASP A 167 -7.76 -0.33 11.66
C ASP A 167 -6.69 -1.37 11.27
N ALA A 168 -5.44 -0.95 11.10
CA ALA A 168 -4.33 -1.87 10.87
C ALA A 168 -4.09 -2.78 12.09
N GLU A 169 -4.02 -2.20 13.30
CA GLU A 169 -3.83 -2.94 14.54
C GLU A 169 -4.93 -3.98 14.78
N GLU A 170 -6.19 -3.64 14.47
CA GLU A 170 -7.31 -4.59 14.54
C GLU A 170 -7.08 -5.80 13.62
N VAL A 171 -6.65 -5.57 12.37
CA VAL A 171 -6.34 -6.64 11.42
C VAL A 171 -5.12 -7.44 11.90
N GLU A 172 -4.10 -6.80 12.47
CA GLU A 172 -2.92 -7.49 12.99
C GLU A 172 -3.26 -8.42 14.15
N GLN A 173 -4.06 -7.95 15.12
CA GLN A 173 -4.50 -8.75 16.26
C GLN A 173 -5.35 -9.93 15.81
N TRP A 174 -6.30 -9.69 14.89
CA TRP A 174 -7.12 -10.75 14.31
C TRP A 174 -6.26 -11.79 13.57
N ALA A 175 -5.39 -11.36 12.65
CA ALA A 175 -4.53 -12.25 11.86
C ALA A 175 -3.56 -13.04 12.74
N SER A 176 -3.04 -12.45 13.82
CA SER A 176 -2.17 -13.14 14.78
C SER A 176 -2.89 -14.22 15.61
N SER A 177 -4.22 -14.14 15.69
CA SER A 177 -5.06 -15.14 16.36
C SER A 177 -5.50 -16.29 15.44
N CYS A 178 -5.33 -16.12 14.13
CA CYS A 178 -5.63 -17.12 13.12
C CYS A 178 -4.57 -18.24 13.11
N ASP A 179 -4.99 -19.47 12.81
CA ASP A 179 -4.12 -20.65 12.70
C ASP A 179 -4.37 -21.36 11.36
N GLY A 180 -3.79 -20.82 10.29
CA GLY A 180 -3.86 -21.37 8.93
C GLY A 180 -4.83 -20.67 7.97
N ALA A 181 -4.74 -21.04 6.69
CA ALA A 181 -5.37 -20.34 5.56
C ALA A 181 -6.91 -20.22 5.63
N SER A 182 -7.60 -21.23 6.17
CA SER A 182 -9.06 -21.21 6.29
C SER A 182 -9.54 -20.14 7.27
N SER A 183 -8.80 -19.92 8.36
CA SER A 183 -9.16 -18.96 9.40
C SER A 183 -8.97 -17.48 8.99
N VAL A 184 -8.15 -17.23 7.97
CA VAL A 184 -7.96 -15.89 7.38
C VAL A 184 -8.81 -15.65 6.13
N SER A 185 -9.46 -16.69 5.59
CA SER A 185 -10.24 -16.58 4.36
C SER A 185 -11.56 -15.83 4.59
N ALA A 186 -12.05 -15.17 3.53
CA ALA A 186 -13.36 -14.52 3.55
C ALA A 186 -14.47 -15.54 3.86
N ASP A 187 -15.29 -15.24 4.87
CA ASP A 187 -16.44 -16.06 5.28
C ASP A 187 -17.56 -15.15 5.80
N ALA A 188 -18.71 -15.17 5.10
CA ALA A 188 -19.88 -14.38 5.47
C ALA A 188 -20.57 -14.82 6.76
N SER A 189 -20.25 -16.03 7.26
CA SER A 189 -20.71 -16.56 8.56
C SER A 189 -19.60 -16.60 9.62
N GLY A 190 -18.40 -16.09 9.28
CA GLY A 190 -17.21 -16.16 10.13
C GLY A 190 -17.12 -15.03 11.15
N SER A 191 -15.90 -14.77 11.62
CA SER A 191 -15.59 -13.63 12.49
C SER A 191 -15.89 -12.27 11.80
N PRO A 192 -16.00 -11.16 12.55
CA PRO A 192 -16.28 -9.84 11.97
C PRO A 192 -15.36 -9.47 10.80
N LEU A 193 -14.05 -9.73 10.93
CA LEU A 193 -13.08 -9.47 9.86
C LEU A 193 -13.29 -10.38 8.64
N GLN A 194 -13.65 -11.65 8.82
CA GLN A 194 -13.98 -12.54 7.69
C GLN A 194 -15.26 -12.10 6.95
N GLN A 195 -16.23 -11.54 7.68
CA GLN A 195 -17.42 -10.95 7.07
C GLN A 195 -17.08 -9.69 6.28
N GLU A 196 -16.22 -8.81 6.81
CA GLU A 196 -15.69 -7.65 6.06
C GLU A 196 -14.93 -8.07 4.81
N LEU A 197 -14.07 -9.09 4.90
CA LEU A 197 -13.37 -9.66 3.75
C LEU A 197 -14.36 -10.17 2.68
N SER A 198 -15.48 -10.79 3.10
CA SER A 198 -16.55 -11.22 2.18
C SER A 198 -17.24 -10.04 1.48
N GLN A 199 -17.41 -8.92 2.19
CA GLN A 199 -17.91 -7.68 1.59
C GLN A 199 -16.91 -7.11 0.58
N TYR A 200 -15.62 -7.13 0.88
CA TYR A 200 -14.57 -6.70 -0.07
C TYR A 200 -14.57 -7.57 -1.32
N ALA A 201 -14.69 -8.90 -1.16
CA ALA A 201 -14.80 -9.85 -2.28
C ALA A 201 -15.98 -9.51 -3.20
N SER A 202 -17.13 -9.18 -2.61
CA SER A 202 -18.33 -8.76 -3.34
C SER A 202 -18.14 -7.41 -4.04
N SER A 203 -17.45 -6.46 -3.42
CA SER A 203 -17.11 -5.16 -4.02
C SER A 203 -16.14 -5.30 -5.21
N PHE A 204 -15.20 -6.25 -5.17
CA PHE A 204 -14.31 -6.54 -6.29
C PHE A 204 -15.05 -7.21 -7.45
N GLU A 205 -15.88 -8.21 -7.17
CA GLU A 205 -16.69 -8.91 -8.17
C GLU A 205 -17.65 -7.95 -8.89
N SER A 206 -18.38 -7.13 -8.14
CA SER A 206 -19.29 -6.11 -8.69
C SER A 206 -18.57 -4.92 -9.35
N ARG A 207 -17.23 -4.90 -9.35
CA ARG A 207 -16.39 -3.82 -9.89
C ARG A 207 -16.70 -2.45 -9.26
N LYS A 208 -17.26 -2.43 -8.05
CA LYS A 208 -17.46 -1.23 -7.23
C LYS A 208 -16.11 -0.73 -6.70
N LYS A 209 -15.24 -1.66 -6.30
CA LYS A 209 -13.90 -1.41 -5.79
C LYS A 209 -12.83 -1.86 -6.78
N VAL A 210 -11.74 -1.10 -6.87
CA VAL A 210 -10.56 -1.48 -7.66
C VAL A 210 -9.44 -1.95 -6.74
N TYR A 211 -8.84 -3.09 -7.11
CA TYR A 211 -7.66 -3.62 -6.44
C TYR A 211 -6.50 -2.63 -6.53
N ASN A 212 -5.74 -2.51 -5.44
CA ASN A 212 -4.55 -1.67 -5.38
C ASN A 212 -3.42 -2.42 -4.65
N LYS A 213 -2.18 -1.96 -4.87
CA LYS A 213 -0.98 -2.62 -4.35
C LYS A 213 -0.93 -2.68 -2.81
N PHE A 214 -1.52 -1.72 -2.09
CA PHE A 214 -1.50 -1.72 -0.64
C PHE A 214 -2.44 -2.81 -0.10
N PHE A 215 -3.58 -3.04 -0.75
CA PHE A 215 -4.40 -4.21 -0.46
C PHE A 215 -3.61 -5.52 -0.64
N GLY A 216 -2.88 -5.64 -1.76
CA GLY A 216 -2.00 -6.78 -2.02
C GLY A 216 -0.97 -7.01 -0.90
N VAL A 217 -0.20 -5.99 -0.54
CA VAL A 217 0.79 -6.10 0.56
C VAL A 217 0.12 -6.43 1.90
N GLY A 218 -1.05 -5.83 2.19
CA GLY A 218 -1.83 -6.14 3.39
C GLY A 218 -2.26 -7.60 3.48
N MET A 219 -2.67 -8.20 2.36
CA MET A 219 -2.99 -9.63 2.30
C MET A 219 -1.79 -10.50 2.69
N PHE A 220 -0.59 -10.15 2.24
CA PHE A 220 0.62 -10.88 2.65
C PHE A 220 0.93 -10.71 4.12
N ARG A 221 0.78 -9.49 4.63
CA ARG A 221 0.99 -9.23 6.06
C ARG A 221 0.06 -10.06 6.93
N VAL A 222 -1.21 -10.23 6.52
CA VAL A 222 -2.17 -11.13 7.18
C VAL A 222 -1.65 -12.57 7.18
N LEU A 223 -1.20 -13.10 6.04
CA LEU A 223 -0.67 -14.48 5.96
C LEU A 223 0.60 -14.68 6.78
N GLU A 224 1.47 -13.68 6.85
CA GLU A 224 2.67 -13.70 7.70
C GLU A 224 2.31 -13.81 9.18
N LEU A 225 1.35 -13.00 9.64
CA LEU A 225 0.89 -13.02 11.03
C LEU A 225 0.17 -14.33 11.40
N ALA A 226 -0.62 -14.86 10.49
CA ALA A 226 -1.28 -16.17 10.63
C ALA A 226 -0.35 -17.36 10.35
N LYS A 227 0.94 -17.13 10.08
CA LYS A 227 1.99 -18.13 9.85
C LYS A 227 1.66 -19.10 8.70
N CYS A 228 0.96 -18.64 7.66
CA CYS A 228 0.51 -19.44 6.51
C CYS A 228 0.96 -18.81 5.18
N THR A 229 2.28 -18.67 5.00
CA THR A 229 2.87 -17.96 3.84
C THR A 229 3.19 -18.86 2.64
N ASP A 230 2.70 -20.11 2.62
CA ASP A 230 2.91 -21.02 1.51
C ASP A 230 2.06 -20.61 0.27
N PRO A 231 2.47 -20.99 -0.96
CA PRO A 231 1.75 -20.61 -2.17
C PRO A 231 0.28 -21.03 -2.21
N ALA A 232 -0.08 -22.16 -1.58
CA ALA A 232 -1.46 -22.65 -1.58
C ALA A 232 -2.35 -21.80 -0.66
N SER A 233 -1.83 -21.39 0.50
CA SER A 233 -2.50 -20.45 1.39
C SER A 233 -2.78 -19.10 0.71
N LEU A 234 -1.81 -18.58 -0.06
CA LEU A 234 -2.00 -17.36 -0.84
C LEU A 234 -3.06 -17.53 -1.95
N GLU A 235 -3.01 -18.63 -2.70
CA GLU A 235 -3.98 -18.93 -3.75
C GLU A 235 -5.39 -19.06 -3.17
N SER A 236 -5.55 -19.76 -2.05
CA SER A 236 -6.81 -19.87 -1.32
C SER A 236 -7.34 -18.50 -0.89
N PHE A 237 -6.47 -17.67 -0.29
CA PHE A 237 -6.89 -16.38 0.24
C PHE A 237 -7.29 -15.40 -0.88
N THR A 238 -6.50 -15.32 -1.95
CA THR A 238 -6.81 -14.50 -3.14
C THR A 238 -8.10 -14.93 -3.83
N THR A 239 -8.33 -16.23 -3.93
CA THR A 239 -9.57 -16.80 -4.46
C THR A 239 -10.77 -16.38 -3.61
N SER A 240 -10.68 -16.48 -2.28
CA SER A 240 -11.78 -16.08 -1.37
C SER A 240 -12.15 -14.60 -1.49
N LEU A 241 -11.22 -13.76 -1.96
CA LEU A 241 -11.40 -12.32 -2.11
C LEU A 241 -11.75 -11.88 -3.54
N ASN A 242 -11.92 -12.80 -4.49
CA ASN A 242 -12.11 -12.49 -5.92
C ASN A 242 -11.01 -11.59 -6.51
N VAL A 243 -9.76 -11.76 -6.05
CA VAL A 243 -8.61 -11.01 -6.54
C VAL A 243 -7.69 -11.94 -7.35
N PRO A 244 -7.24 -11.51 -8.55
CA PRO A 244 -6.35 -12.34 -9.36
C PRO A 244 -4.97 -12.50 -8.70
N LEU A 245 -4.57 -13.75 -8.44
CA LEU A 245 -3.27 -14.13 -7.87
C LEU A 245 -2.08 -13.46 -8.58
N THR A 246 -2.14 -13.33 -9.91
CA THR A 246 -1.08 -12.71 -10.73
C THR A 246 -0.83 -11.24 -10.40
N ARG A 247 -1.85 -10.49 -9.99
CA ARG A 247 -1.68 -9.08 -9.56
C ARG A 247 -0.96 -9.03 -8.23
N VAL A 248 -1.40 -9.88 -7.30
CA VAL A 248 -0.90 -9.96 -5.93
C VAL A 248 0.57 -10.40 -5.91
N THR A 249 0.96 -11.39 -6.73
CA THR A 249 2.37 -11.80 -6.85
C THR A 249 3.26 -10.76 -7.55
N SER A 250 2.73 -10.04 -8.54
CA SER A 250 3.44 -8.93 -9.20
C SER A 250 3.75 -7.77 -8.24
N ASP A 251 2.77 -7.40 -7.40
CA ASP A 251 2.95 -6.32 -6.43
C ASP A 251 3.96 -6.71 -5.35
N LEU A 252 3.99 -7.98 -4.93
CA LEU A 252 5.04 -8.47 -4.03
C LEU A 252 6.44 -8.38 -4.61
N ALA A 253 6.60 -8.83 -5.85
CA ALA A 253 7.91 -8.79 -6.50
C ALA A 253 8.41 -7.34 -6.55
N THR A 254 7.50 -6.40 -6.80
CA THR A 254 7.77 -4.96 -6.80
C THR A 254 8.14 -4.47 -5.39
N TYR A 255 7.37 -4.83 -4.36
CA TYR A 255 7.63 -4.44 -2.97
C TYR A 255 8.96 -4.97 -2.45
N LYS A 256 9.22 -6.28 -2.60
CA LYS A 256 10.50 -6.91 -2.23
C LYS A 256 11.68 -6.30 -2.99
N GLY A 257 11.48 -5.99 -4.28
CA GLY A 257 12.47 -5.31 -5.11
C GLY A 257 12.79 -3.90 -4.60
N MET A 258 11.79 -3.14 -4.13
CA MET A 258 11.98 -1.82 -3.54
C MET A 258 12.74 -1.89 -2.22
N LEU A 259 12.37 -2.80 -1.31
CA LEU A 259 13.10 -3.00 -0.05
C LEU A 259 14.56 -3.41 -0.29
N THR A 260 14.81 -4.33 -1.23
CA THR A 260 16.18 -4.75 -1.57
C THR A 260 17.03 -3.59 -2.08
N LYS A 261 16.45 -2.71 -2.90
CA LYS A 261 17.13 -1.50 -3.38
C LYS A 261 17.45 -0.54 -2.23
N MET A 262 16.54 -0.41 -1.26
CA MET A 262 16.77 0.40 -0.06
C MET A 262 17.94 -0.11 0.78
N THR A 263 17.99 -1.41 1.05
CA THR A 263 19.09 -2.01 1.80
C THR A 263 20.43 -1.77 1.10
N LYS A 264 20.52 -2.02 -0.20
CA LYS A 264 21.75 -1.80 -0.98
C LYS A 264 22.16 -0.33 -1.06
N ALA A 265 21.20 0.58 -1.24
CA ALA A 265 21.48 2.01 -1.30
C ALA A 265 21.98 2.55 0.05
N LYS A 266 21.47 2.00 1.16
CA LYS A 266 21.95 2.29 2.51
C LYS A 266 23.39 1.84 2.70
N GLU A 267 23.71 0.58 2.37
CA GLU A 267 25.07 0.04 2.47
C GLU A 267 26.07 0.92 1.71
N LEU A 268 25.76 1.26 0.46
CA LEU A 268 26.60 2.16 -0.35
C LEU A 268 26.74 3.56 0.27
N MET A 269 25.67 4.12 0.83
CA MET A 269 25.73 5.42 1.49
C MET A 269 26.58 5.38 2.76
N GLN A 270 26.50 4.30 3.53
CA GLN A 270 27.33 4.08 4.72
C GLN A 270 28.81 3.97 4.34
N GLU A 271 29.13 3.21 3.30
CA GLU A 271 30.50 3.11 2.76
C GLU A 271 31.03 4.50 2.34
N ILE A 272 30.23 5.28 1.61
CA ILE A 272 30.60 6.64 1.20
C ILE A 272 30.84 7.55 2.41
N ILE A 273 29.97 7.50 3.42
CA ILE A 273 30.12 8.31 4.64
C ILE A 273 31.40 7.92 5.38
N GLU A 274 31.69 6.62 5.51
CA GLU A 274 32.90 6.13 6.15
C GLU A 274 34.17 6.55 5.40
N GLU A 275 34.16 6.48 4.07
CA GLU A 275 35.26 6.97 3.24
C GLU A 275 35.47 8.46 3.40
N GLN A 276 34.39 9.25 3.38
CA GLN A 276 34.48 10.70 3.54
C GLN A 276 34.99 11.05 4.93
N ARG A 277 34.57 10.34 5.98
CA ARG A 277 35.08 10.50 7.34
C ARG A 277 36.58 10.22 7.39
N LYS A 278 37.04 9.07 6.88
CA LYS A 278 38.48 8.72 6.81
C LYS A 278 39.29 9.77 6.05
N LYS A 279 38.81 10.21 4.88
CA LYS A 279 39.46 11.26 4.07
C LYS A 279 39.45 12.62 4.78
N SER A 280 38.45 12.92 5.60
CA SER A 280 38.37 14.18 6.37
C SER A 280 39.33 14.15 7.57
N GLU A 281 39.45 13.02 8.26
CA GLU A 281 40.38 12.81 9.36
C GLU A 281 41.83 12.87 8.88
N GLN A 282 42.14 12.25 7.74
CA GLN A 282 43.46 12.36 7.09
C GLN A 282 43.80 13.81 6.74
N ARG A 283 42.87 14.54 6.10
CA ARG A 283 43.07 15.96 5.77
C ARG A 283 43.21 16.84 7.03
N ALA A 284 42.51 16.53 8.11
CA ALA A 284 42.65 17.25 9.38
C ALA A 284 44.00 16.97 10.05
N ALA A 285 44.46 15.71 10.04
CA ALA A 285 45.76 15.31 10.56
C ALA A 285 46.92 15.93 9.75
N GLU A 286 46.84 15.93 8.42
CA GLU A 286 47.82 16.57 7.53
C GLU A 286 47.88 18.09 7.77
N LYS A 287 46.74 18.75 7.95
CA LYS A 287 46.70 20.19 8.29
C LYS A 287 47.28 20.47 9.68
N ALA A 288 47.02 19.62 10.67
CA ALA A 288 47.59 19.77 12.01
C ALA A 288 49.12 19.59 12.00
N GLN A 289 49.64 18.63 11.22
CA GLN A 289 51.08 18.41 11.06
C GLN A 289 51.77 19.55 10.28
N ALA A 290 51.13 20.06 9.23
CA ALA A 290 51.65 21.21 8.47
C ALA A 290 51.64 22.52 9.29
N SER A 291 50.72 22.66 10.25
CA SER A 291 50.66 23.81 11.15
C SER A 291 51.72 23.74 12.26
N ALA A 292 52.09 22.52 12.69
CA ALA A 292 53.15 22.30 13.67
C ALA A 292 54.56 22.50 13.08
N SER A 293 54.77 22.16 11.80
CA SER A 293 56.07 22.34 11.13
C SER A 293 56.36 23.78 10.68
N ASN A 294 55.35 24.63 10.54
CA ASN A 294 55.51 26.06 10.21
C ASN A 294 55.67 26.98 11.43
N GLY A 295 55.63 26.44 12.66
CA GLY A 295 55.78 27.21 13.90
C GLY A 295 57.22 27.42 14.37
N GLU A 296 58.21 26.78 13.75
CA GLU A 296 59.61 26.82 14.19
C GLU A 296 60.47 27.64 13.21
N LEU A 297 60.48 28.97 13.39
CA LEU A 297 61.53 29.83 12.84
C LEU A 297 62.74 29.76 13.78
N PRO A 298 63.92 29.33 13.31
CA PRO A 298 65.13 29.32 14.12
C PRO A 298 65.62 30.75 14.34
N ASN A 299 65.48 31.28 15.56
CA ASN A 299 66.18 32.49 15.97
C ASN A 299 67.66 32.15 16.22
N GLY A 300 68.43 32.12 15.13
CA GLY A 300 69.89 31.99 15.15
C GLY A 300 70.54 33.31 14.73
N GLY A 301 70.96 34.10 15.72
CA GLY A 301 71.79 35.31 15.54
C GLY A 301 72.62 35.55 16.79
N ALA A 302 73.90 35.17 16.72
CA ALA A 302 74.85 35.17 17.82
C ALA A 302 75.46 36.54 18.14
N ALA A 303 75.88 36.66 19.41
CA ALA A 303 77.06 37.36 19.95
C ALA A 303 77.15 38.90 19.91
N ALA A 304 77.37 39.51 21.09
CA ALA A 304 78.65 40.16 21.41
C ALA A 304 78.73 40.59 22.90
N SER A 305 79.90 40.36 23.45
CA SER A 305 80.42 40.67 24.79
C SER A 305 80.31 42.15 25.18
N THR A 306 79.97 42.46 26.43
CA THR A 306 80.83 43.18 27.42
C THR A 306 80.18 43.16 28.80
#